data_AF-X0RT12-F1
#
_entry.id   AF-X0RT12-F1
#
_cell.length_a   1.000
_cell.length_b   1.000
_cell.length_c   1.000
_cell.angle_alpha   90.00
_cell.angle_beta   90.00
_cell.angle_gamma   90.00
#
_symmetry.space_group_name_H-M   'P 1'
#
loop_
_entity.id
_entity.type
_entity.pdbx_description
1 polymer ?
#
loop_
_entity_poly.entity_id
_entity_poly.type
_entity_poly.pdbx_seq_one_letter_code
_entity_poly.pdbx_strand_id
1 'polypeptide(L)'
;SPFSLGIAPFLVASALLGTIAQRLIRTICPKCKQSYQPSSEEFDLLFAPSQERENTQLYKGNGCDYCYQTGYYGRKSIYEILSVSSEIRKMIAESASKDIIVRQAIKDGMRALSQNGIREVINGTTTLEELKRFIEVREDDDSIRVHSKK
;
A
#
# COMPACT_ATOMS: atom_id res chain seq x y z
N SER A 1 -16.73 -1.92 11.69
CA SER A 1 -17.19 -2.23 10.32
C SER A 1 -18.71 -2.01 10.27
N PRO A 2 -19.38 -2.01 9.11
CA PRO A 2 -20.84 -1.88 9.05
C PRO A 2 -21.59 -2.94 9.90
N PHE A 3 -21.03 -4.16 10.00
CA PHE A 3 -21.57 -5.24 10.84
C PHE A 3 -21.52 -4.93 12.34
N SER A 4 -20.53 -4.17 12.80
CA SER A 4 -20.43 -3.75 14.21
C SER A 4 -21.39 -2.61 14.55
N LEU A 5 -22.14 -2.10 13.56
CA LEU A 5 -23.18 -1.09 13.74
C LEU A 5 -24.59 -1.73 13.81
N GLY A 6 -24.70 -3.06 13.86
CA GLY A 6 -25.97 -3.78 13.94
C GLY A 6 -26.70 -3.95 12.60
N ILE A 7 -26.03 -3.68 11.48
CA ILE A 7 -26.61 -3.85 10.13
C ILE A 7 -26.57 -5.33 9.75
N ALA A 8 -27.72 -5.89 9.36
CA ALA A 8 -27.82 -7.27 8.91
C ALA A 8 -26.91 -7.54 7.69
N PRO A 9 -26.13 -8.64 7.67
CA PRO A 9 -25.19 -8.94 6.59
C PRO A 9 -25.75 -8.89 5.18
N PHE A 10 -26.97 -9.40 4.98
CA PHE A 10 -27.64 -9.38 3.68
C PHE A 10 -27.90 -7.95 3.16
N LEU A 11 -28.18 -6.98 4.04
CA LEU A 11 -28.37 -5.58 3.65
C LEU A 11 -27.04 -4.94 3.22
N VAL A 12 -25.95 -5.28 3.91
CA VAL A 12 -24.61 -4.85 3.48
C VAL A 12 -24.29 -5.47 2.12
N ALA A 13 -24.59 -6.75 1.92
CA ALA A 13 -24.35 -7.44 0.66
C ALA A 13 -25.15 -6.84 -0.49
N SER A 14 -26.40 -6.43 -0.28
CA SER A 14 -27.23 -5.86 -1.38
C SER A 14 -26.84 -4.43 -1.73
N ALA A 15 -26.47 -3.59 -0.76
CA ALA A 15 -26.23 -2.17 -0.96
C ALA A 15 -24.77 -1.79 -1.22
N LEU A 16 -23.79 -2.56 -0.73
CA LEU A 16 -22.38 -2.21 -0.83
C LEU A 16 -21.83 -2.46 -2.25
N LEU A 17 -21.31 -1.42 -2.89
CA LEU A 17 -20.63 -1.51 -4.19
C LEU A 17 -19.11 -1.73 -4.04
N GLY A 18 -18.53 -1.22 -2.97
CA GLY A 18 -17.10 -1.24 -2.74
C GLY A 18 -16.70 -0.43 -1.51
N THR A 19 -15.43 -0.54 -1.14
CA THR A 19 -14.81 0.26 -0.10
C THR A 19 -13.49 0.84 -0.60
N ILE A 20 -13.20 2.07 -0.21
CA ILE A 20 -11.92 2.73 -0.46
C ILE A 20 -11.25 2.99 0.87
N ALA A 21 -10.04 2.47 1.06
CA ALA A 21 -9.14 2.90 2.11
C ALA A 21 -8.09 3.83 1.50
N GLN A 22 -7.82 4.96 2.16
CA GLN A 22 -6.88 5.95 1.66
C GLN A 22 -5.88 6.37 2.75
N ARG A 23 -4.66 6.68 2.32
CA ARG A 23 -3.63 7.33 3.17
C ARG A 23 -2.99 8.47 2.40
N LEU A 24 -2.66 9.54 3.11
CA LEU A 24 -1.87 10.65 2.59
C LEU A 24 -0.42 10.46 3.01
N ILE A 25 0.45 10.33 2.02
CA ILE A 25 1.91 10.22 2.21
C ILE A 25 2.56 11.55 1.85
N ARG A 26 3.58 11.95 2.62
CA ARG A 26 4.45 13.07 2.25
C ARG A 26 5.27 12.73 1.00
N THR A 27 5.44 13.69 0.10
CA THR A 27 6.25 13.52 -1.11
C THR A 27 7.65 14.09 -0.92
N ILE A 28 8.66 13.45 -1.49
CA ILE A 28 10.05 13.92 -1.41
C ILE A 28 10.14 15.32 -2.02
N CYS A 29 10.85 16.21 -1.33
CA CYS A 29 11.08 17.57 -1.83
C CYS A 29 11.82 17.54 -3.18
N PRO A 30 11.28 18.20 -4.24
CA PRO A 30 11.91 18.17 -5.56
C PRO A 30 13.22 18.96 -5.63
N LYS A 31 13.49 19.85 -4.66
CA LYS A 31 14.70 20.70 -4.64
C LYS A 31 15.90 20.05 -3.97
N CYS A 32 15.68 19.06 -3.09
CA CYS A 32 16.75 18.38 -2.35
C CYS A 32 16.66 16.85 -2.46
N LYS A 33 15.98 16.34 -3.50
CA LYS A 33 15.89 14.91 -3.78
C LYS A 33 17.25 14.37 -4.19
N GLN A 34 17.73 13.34 -3.50
CA GLN A 34 18.96 12.64 -3.80
C GLN A 34 18.70 11.13 -3.87
N SER A 35 19.38 10.45 -4.79
CA SER A 35 19.40 8.99 -4.82
C SER A 35 20.39 8.42 -3.80
N TYR A 36 20.09 7.22 -3.33
CA TYR A 36 20.99 6.43 -2.49
C TYR A 36 20.82 4.95 -2.82
N GLN A 37 21.86 4.17 -2.54
CA GLN A 37 21.80 2.72 -2.69
C GLN A 37 21.10 2.13 -1.45
N PRO A 38 20.03 1.32 -1.61
CA PRO A 38 19.31 0.76 -0.48
C PRO A 38 20.22 -0.16 0.34
N SER A 39 19.99 -0.24 1.65
CA SER A 39 20.58 -1.28 2.50
C SER A 39 20.07 -2.68 2.08
N SER A 40 20.71 -3.75 2.54
CA SER A 40 20.21 -5.11 2.27
C SER A 40 18.77 -5.29 2.79
N GLU A 41 18.50 -4.79 4.00
CA GLU A 41 17.16 -4.85 4.61
C GLU A 41 16.11 -4.06 3.80
N GLU A 42 16.45 -2.86 3.33
CA GLU A 42 15.54 -2.07 2.49
C GLU A 42 15.31 -2.76 1.13
N PHE A 43 16.34 -3.41 0.60
CA PHE A 43 16.26 -4.11 -0.66
C PHE A 43 15.32 -5.31 -0.58
N ASP A 44 15.54 -6.18 0.40
CA ASP A 44 14.75 -7.39 0.62
C ASP A 44 13.28 -7.09 0.92
N LEU A 45 13.01 -5.92 1.53
CA LEU A 45 11.66 -5.45 1.84
C LEU A 45 10.88 -4.97 0.60
N LEU A 46 11.58 -4.36 -0.35
CA LEU A 46 10.96 -3.60 -1.46
C LEU A 46 10.98 -4.34 -2.79
N PHE A 47 11.96 -5.23 -2.99
CA PHE A 47 12.23 -5.84 -4.28
C PHE A 47 12.11 -7.36 -4.21
N ALA A 48 11.82 -7.97 -5.36
CA ALA A 48 11.81 -9.41 -5.47
C ALA A 48 13.24 -9.97 -5.42
N PRO A 49 13.46 -11.19 -4.92
CA PRO A 49 14.80 -11.81 -4.86
C PRO A 49 15.50 -11.93 -6.23
N SER A 50 14.73 -11.88 -7.33
CA SER A 50 15.24 -11.92 -8.70
C SER A 50 15.85 -10.60 -9.19
N GLN A 51 15.75 -9.52 -8.40
CA GLN A 51 16.20 -8.19 -8.80
C GLN A 51 17.63 -7.93 -8.30
N GLU A 52 18.43 -7.22 -9.09
CA GLU A 52 19.81 -6.91 -8.71
C GLU A 52 19.90 -5.62 -7.91
N ARG A 53 20.46 -5.71 -6.70
CA ARG A 53 20.64 -4.56 -5.80
C ARG A 53 21.60 -3.52 -6.36
N GLU A 54 22.64 -3.94 -7.08
CA GLU A 54 23.65 -3.04 -7.63
C GLU A 54 23.07 -2.01 -8.60
N ASN A 55 21.99 -2.36 -9.29
CA ASN A 55 21.31 -1.51 -10.26
C ASN A 55 20.09 -0.77 -9.69
N THR A 56 19.89 -0.81 -8.38
CA THR A 56 18.70 -0.26 -7.73
C THR A 56 19.02 1.00 -6.93
N GLN A 57 18.24 2.05 -7.14
CA GLN A 57 18.34 3.30 -6.40
C GLN A 57 17.01 3.65 -5.75
N LEU A 58 17.07 4.08 -4.48
CA LEU A 58 15.97 4.73 -3.79
C LEU A 58 16.26 6.22 -3.64
N TYR A 59 15.27 6.97 -3.18
CA TYR A 59 15.36 8.43 -3.09
C TYR A 59 14.96 8.93 -1.71
N LYS A 60 15.61 10.00 -1.28
CA LYS A 60 15.28 10.74 -0.05
C LYS A 60 15.49 12.23 -0.26
N GLY A 61 14.92 13.06 0.63
CA GLY A 61 15.21 14.48 0.69
C GLY A 61 16.18 14.77 1.83
N ASN A 62 17.27 15.49 1.56
CA ASN A 62 18.26 15.83 2.61
C ASN A 62 17.90 17.05 3.47
N GLY A 63 16.83 17.78 3.12
CA GLY A 63 16.50 19.06 3.73
C GLY A 63 17.08 20.23 2.95
N CYS A 64 16.28 21.28 2.79
CA CYS A 64 16.67 22.58 2.23
C CYS A 64 15.64 23.63 2.66
N ASP A 65 15.90 24.90 2.37
CA ASP A 65 15.01 26.00 2.75
C ASP A 65 13.63 25.87 2.12
N TYR A 66 13.54 25.33 0.89
CA TYR A 66 12.26 25.13 0.20
C TYR A 66 11.31 24.17 0.95
N CYS A 67 11.86 23.18 1.65
CA CYS A 67 11.08 22.22 2.44
C CYS A 67 11.22 22.42 3.95
N TYR A 68 11.72 23.58 4.39
CA TYR A 68 11.98 23.87 5.81
C TYR A 68 12.80 22.77 6.49
N GLN A 69 13.84 22.29 5.81
CA GLN A 69 14.74 21.24 6.29
C GLN A 69 14.07 19.88 6.59
N THR A 70 12.83 19.65 6.15
CA THR A 70 12.11 18.38 6.42
C THR A 70 12.46 17.25 5.45
N GLY A 71 12.97 17.58 4.26
CA GLY A 71 13.15 16.62 3.16
C GLY A 71 11.86 16.29 2.38
N TYR A 72 10.70 16.81 2.79
CA TYR A 72 9.41 16.55 2.15
C TYR A 72 8.72 17.86 1.72
N TYR A 73 8.05 17.83 0.57
CA TYR A 73 7.24 18.96 0.11
C TYR A 73 6.03 18.46 -0.68
N GLY A 74 4.84 18.67 -0.14
CA GLY A 74 3.58 18.17 -0.70
C GLY A 74 3.13 16.82 -0.11
N ARG A 75 1.96 16.37 -0.58
CA ARG A 75 1.36 15.09 -0.20
C ARG A 75 0.74 14.43 -1.43
N LYS A 76 0.73 13.10 -1.46
CA LYS A 76 0.05 12.28 -2.46
C LYS A 76 -0.84 11.27 -1.75
N SER A 77 -2.01 10.98 -2.33
CA SER A 77 -2.87 9.92 -1.83
C SER A 77 -2.45 8.57 -2.42
N ILE A 78 -2.43 7.55 -1.57
CA ILE A 78 -2.43 6.14 -1.98
C ILE A 78 -3.75 5.51 -1.56
N TYR A 79 -4.22 4.57 -2.36
CA TYR A 79 -5.55 3.98 -2.23
C TYR A 79 -5.46 2.45 -2.21
N GLU A 80 -6.37 1.82 -1.49
CA GLU A 80 -6.75 0.42 -1.62
C GLU A 80 -8.24 0.40 -1.91
N ILE A 81 -8.60 -0.22 -3.02
CA ILE A 81 -9.96 -0.20 -3.55
C ILE A 81 -10.45 -1.64 -3.63
N LEU A 82 -11.39 -1.97 -2.76
CA LEU A 82 -12.11 -3.24 -2.79
C LEU A 82 -13.42 -3.02 -3.50
N SER A 83 -13.56 -3.59 -4.69
CA SER A 83 -14.84 -3.65 -5.41
C SER A 83 -15.62 -4.89 -4.97
N VAL A 84 -16.91 -4.74 -4.66
CA VAL A 84 -17.75 -5.89 -4.27
C VAL A 84 -18.18 -6.65 -5.51
N SER A 85 -17.41 -7.70 -5.84
CA SER A 85 -17.78 -8.69 -6.85
C SER A 85 -18.98 -9.53 -6.41
N SER A 86 -19.56 -10.30 -7.35
CA SER A 86 -20.63 -11.25 -7.02
C SER A 86 -20.19 -12.28 -5.97
N GLU A 87 -18.91 -12.67 -5.98
CA GLU A 87 -18.36 -13.64 -5.04
C GLU A 87 -18.16 -13.04 -3.65
N ILE A 88 -17.57 -11.85 -3.57
CA ILE A 88 -17.44 -11.10 -2.31
C ILE A 88 -18.83 -10.80 -1.73
N ARG A 89 -19.83 -10.52 -2.56
CA ARG A 89 -21.20 -10.29 -2.13
C ARG A 89 -21.81 -11.49 -1.42
N LYS A 90 -21.59 -12.71 -1.94
CA LYS A 90 -22.00 -13.96 -1.27
C LYS A 90 -21.28 -14.13 0.05
N MET A 91 -19.96 -13.94 0.07
CA MET A 91 -19.14 -14.03 1.29
C MET A 91 -19.63 -13.06 2.39
N ILE A 92 -20.01 -11.83 2.02
CA ILE A 92 -20.60 -10.85 2.94
C ILE A 92 -21.94 -11.37 3.49
N ALA A 93 -22.83 -11.88 2.64
CA ALA A 93 -24.12 -12.41 3.05
C ALA A 93 -24.00 -13.61 4.00
N GLU A 94 -22.97 -14.45 3.79
CA GLU A 94 -22.63 -15.62 4.61
C GLU A 94 -21.80 -15.26 5.86
N SER A 95 -21.49 -13.98 6.07
CA SER A 95 -20.65 -13.51 7.20
C SER A 95 -19.27 -14.17 7.25
N ALA A 96 -18.66 -14.40 6.08
CA ALA A 96 -17.30 -14.91 5.97
C ALA A 96 -16.29 -14.02 6.71
N SER A 97 -15.17 -14.61 7.14
CA SER A 97 -14.12 -13.85 7.82
C SER A 97 -13.48 -12.80 6.90
N LYS A 98 -12.96 -11.74 7.53
CA LYS A 98 -12.26 -10.66 6.82
C LYS A 98 -11.14 -11.20 5.91
N ASP A 99 -10.36 -12.16 6.38
CA ASP A 99 -9.22 -12.70 5.64
C ASP A 99 -9.65 -13.40 4.36
N ILE A 100 -10.78 -14.10 4.37
CA ILE A 100 -11.35 -14.75 3.18
C ILE A 100 -11.75 -13.68 2.15
N ILE A 101 -12.46 -12.64 2.60
CA ILE A 101 -12.88 -11.53 1.74
C ILE A 101 -11.68 -10.80 1.14
N VAL A 102 -10.66 -10.51 1.94
CA VAL A 102 -9.44 -9.82 1.48
C VAL A 102 -8.68 -10.67 0.45
N ARG A 103 -8.51 -11.97 0.68
CA ARG A 103 -7.89 -12.87 -0.32
C ARG A 103 -8.67 -12.89 -1.62
N GLN A 104 -10.00 -12.90 -1.57
CA GLN A 104 -10.82 -12.83 -2.77
C GLN A 104 -10.68 -11.47 -3.46
N ALA A 105 -10.68 -10.36 -2.72
CA ALA A 105 -10.48 -9.03 -3.28
C ALA A 105 -9.12 -8.89 -3.98
N ILE A 106 -8.04 -9.44 -3.42
CA ILE A 106 -6.72 -9.48 -4.05
C ILE A 106 -6.77 -10.29 -5.36
N LYS A 107 -7.45 -11.44 -5.37
CA LYS A 107 -7.67 -12.23 -6.59
C LYS A 107 -8.46 -11.44 -7.64
N ASP A 108 -9.42 -10.63 -7.20
CA ASP A 108 -10.24 -9.74 -8.04
C ASP A 108 -9.47 -8.47 -8.50
N GLY A 109 -8.19 -8.33 -8.13
CA GLY A 109 -7.31 -7.25 -8.58
C GLY A 109 -7.13 -6.10 -7.60
N MET A 110 -7.65 -6.20 -6.38
CA MET A 110 -7.34 -5.24 -5.30
C MET A 110 -5.84 -5.25 -5.03
N ARG A 111 -5.25 -4.05 -4.97
CA ARG A 111 -3.90 -3.85 -4.46
C ARG A 111 -3.94 -3.26 -3.07
N ALA A 112 -3.18 -3.84 -2.16
CA ALA A 112 -3.09 -3.37 -0.80
C ALA A 112 -2.45 -1.98 -0.73
N LEU A 113 -2.76 -1.22 0.32
CA LEU A 113 -2.10 0.06 0.60
C LEU A 113 -0.57 -0.08 0.68
N SER A 114 -0.08 -1.18 1.23
CA SER A 114 1.35 -1.52 1.33
C SER A 114 2.00 -1.59 -0.04
N GLN A 115 1.44 -2.39 -0.94
CA GLN A 115 1.91 -2.54 -2.32
C GLN A 115 1.93 -1.21 -3.07
N ASN A 116 0.85 -0.43 -2.98
CA ASN A 116 0.79 0.87 -3.65
C ASN A 116 1.82 1.84 -3.06
N GLY A 117 2.03 1.84 -1.74
CA GLY A 117 3.08 2.61 -1.09
C GLY A 117 4.49 2.20 -1.49
N ILE A 118 4.79 0.89 -1.57
CA ILE A 118 6.07 0.36 -2.04
C ILE A 118 6.39 0.86 -3.45
N ARG A 119 5.39 0.85 -4.35
CA ARG A 119 5.56 1.40 -5.71
C ARG A 119 5.90 2.89 -5.69
N GLU A 120 5.28 3.67 -4.81
CA GLU A 120 5.61 5.09 -4.67
C GLU A 120 7.01 5.34 -4.12
N VAL A 121 7.52 4.44 -3.26
CA VAL A 121 8.93 4.46 -2.79
C VAL A 121 9.89 4.16 -3.94
N ILE A 122 9.64 3.08 -4.69
CA ILE A 122 10.47 2.67 -5.83
C ILE A 122 10.48 3.76 -6.92
N ASN A 123 9.34 4.41 -7.17
CA ASN A 123 9.24 5.54 -8.10
C ASN A 123 9.91 6.82 -7.58
N GLY A 124 10.43 6.83 -6.34
CA GLY A 124 11.05 7.99 -5.71
C GLY A 124 10.07 9.14 -5.45
N THR A 125 8.78 8.84 -5.27
CA THR A 125 7.77 9.85 -4.92
C THR A 125 7.75 10.09 -3.41
N THR A 126 7.92 9.03 -2.62
CA THR A 126 8.04 9.09 -1.16
C THR A 126 9.22 8.25 -0.69
N THR A 127 9.46 8.21 0.62
CA THR A 127 10.55 7.44 1.25
C THR A 127 9.99 6.19 1.93
N LEU A 128 10.86 5.20 2.17
CA LEU A 128 10.49 4.05 2.98
C LEU A 128 10.15 4.45 4.42
N GLU A 129 10.84 5.44 4.98
CA GLU A 129 10.55 5.99 6.30
C GLU A 129 9.12 6.51 6.39
N GLU A 130 8.65 7.25 5.38
CA GLU A 130 7.29 7.75 5.35
C GLU A 130 6.26 6.62 5.26
N LEU A 131 6.55 5.58 4.48
CA LEU A 131 5.69 4.42 4.33
C LEU A 131 5.52 3.66 5.66
N LYS A 132 6.62 3.44 6.39
CA LYS A 132 6.65 2.74 7.69
C LYS A 132 5.79 3.43 8.76
N ARG A 133 5.43 4.71 8.62
CA ARG A 133 4.58 5.43 9.58
C ARG A 133 3.12 4.98 9.59
N PHE A 134 2.65 4.34 8.52
CA PHE A 134 1.23 4.01 8.35
C PHE A 134 0.97 2.53 8.11
N ILE A 135 2.02 1.76 7.82
CA ILE A 135 1.94 0.38 7.39
C ILE A 135 2.95 -0.40 8.21
N GLU A 136 2.46 -1.32 9.03
CA GLU A 136 3.30 -2.40 9.55
C GLU A 136 3.66 -3.28 8.36
N VAL A 137 4.91 -3.19 7.92
CA VAL A 137 5.45 -4.09 6.92
C VAL A 137 5.71 -5.41 7.64
N ARG A 138 4.68 -6.25 7.77
CA ARG A 138 4.77 -7.54 8.48
C ARG A 138 5.45 -8.55 7.57
N GLU A 139 6.43 -9.29 8.09
CA GLU A 139 7.15 -10.31 7.32
C GLU A 139 6.23 -11.39 6.70
N ASP A 140 5.07 -11.61 7.32
CA ASP A 140 4.05 -12.60 6.91
C ASP A 140 2.92 -12.03 6.04
N ASP A 141 2.95 -10.75 5.69
CA ASP A 141 1.90 -10.19 4.83
C ASP A 141 2.17 -10.61 3.39
N ASP A 142 1.52 -11.70 2.96
CA ASP A 142 1.54 -12.21 1.59
C ASP A 142 1.16 -11.13 0.56
N SER A 143 0.55 -10.01 0.99
CA SER A 143 0.30 -8.84 0.14
C SER A 143 1.56 -8.03 -0.14
N ILE A 144 2.64 -8.11 0.64
CA ILE A 144 3.91 -7.41 0.38
C ILE A 144 4.69 -8.06 -0.75
N ARG A 145 4.53 -9.38 -0.94
CA ARG A 145 5.21 -10.10 -2.01
C ARG A 145 4.62 -9.67 -3.36
N VAL A 146 5.26 -8.68 -3.99
CA VAL A 146 5.02 -8.27 -5.37
C VAL A 146 5.54 -9.39 -6.29
N HIS A 147 4.96 -10.58 -6.20
CA HIS A 147 5.25 -11.65 -7.12
C HIS A 147 4.31 -11.50 -8.30
N SER A 148 4.87 -10.89 -9.34
CA SER A 148 4.51 -11.12 -10.72
C SER A 148 4.18 -12.60 -10.91
N LYS A 149 2.90 -12.91 -11.06
CA LYS A 149 2.52 -14.10 -11.83
C LYS A 149 3.14 -13.92 -13.21
N LYS A 150 4.13 -14.76 -13.52
CA LYS A 150 4.30 -15.23 -14.89
C LYS A 150 3.06 -16.04 -15.28
#